data_AF-A0A1E3BBV5-F1
#
_entry.id   AF-A0A1E3BBV5-F1
#
_cell.length_a   1.000
_cell.length_b   1.000
_cell.length_c   1.000
_cell.angle_alpha   90.00
_cell.angle_beta   90.00
_cell.angle_gamma   90.00
#
_symmetry.space_group_name_H-M   'P 1'
#
loop_
_entity.id
_entity.type
_entity.pdbx_description
1 polymer ?
#
loop_
_entity_poly.entity_id
_entity_poly.type
_entity_poly.pdbx_seq_one_letter_code
_entity_poly.pdbx_strand_id
1 'polypeptide(L)'
;MKRQLGMALAPWDAIEGGKFQSEKALRERQGRGEGSQRKMMGSDGQSEDEIRMSQALANIAAEHGIKVEYLYDNVQALSIRLSEQQIRFLESVKLSDVGYSQNMLGEEPGVTGHEGMALAPAGRIAFVSYPRAIGYDLSL
;
A
#
# COMPACT_ATOMS: atom_id res chain seq x y z
N MET A 1 -2.06 -19.31 3.96
CA MET A 1 -3.26 -19.14 4.81
C MET A 1 -4.54 -18.80 4.03
N LYS A 2 -4.74 -17.61 3.43
CA LYS A 2 -6.05 -17.27 2.80
C LYS A 2 -6.51 -18.21 1.69
N ARG A 3 -5.61 -18.60 0.76
CA ARG A 3 -5.90 -19.56 -0.32
C ARG A 3 -6.30 -20.95 0.20
N GLN A 4 -5.73 -21.39 1.31
CA GLN A 4 -6.04 -22.69 1.93
C GLN A 4 -7.43 -22.70 2.59
N LEU A 5 -7.97 -21.53 2.91
CA LEU A 5 -9.29 -21.34 3.52
C LEU A 5 -10.38 -20.98 2.49
N GLY A 6 -10.07 -21.05 1.19
CA GLY A 6 -11.02 -20.67 0.13
C GLY A 6 -11.36 -19.17 0.10
N MET A 7 -10.56 -18.32 0.76
CA MET A 7 -10.79 -16.89 0.83
C MET A 7 -10.02 -16.13 -0.26
N ALA A 8 -10.66 -15.12 -0.85
CA ALA A 8 -10.02 -14.19 -1.77
C ALA A 8 -9.26 -13.08 -1.01
N LEU A 9 -8.18 -12.59 -1.60
CA LEU A 9 -7.53 -11.34 -1.20
C LEU A 9 -8.16 -10.20 -1.98
N ALA A 10 -8.65 -9.18 -1.28
CA ALA A 10 -9.07 -7.92 -1.86
C ALA A 10 -8.08 -6.84 -1.40
N PRO A 11 -7.00 -6.58 -2.16
CA PRO A 11 -6.04 -5.55 -1.80
C PRO A 11 -6.75 -4.20 -1.85
N TRP A 12 -6.56 -3.42 -0.81
CA TRP A 12 -7.01 -2.04 -0.74
C TRP A 12 -5.78 -1.14 -0.92
N ASP A 13 -6.02 0.10 -1.35
CA ASP A 13 -4.95 1.08 -1.54
C ASP A 13 -3.82 0.67 -2.51
N ALA A 14 -4.17 -0.02 -3.60
CA ALA A 14 -3.20 -0.57 -4.56
C ALA A 14 -2.27 0.47 -5.21
N ILE A 15 -2.57 1.77 -5.11
CA ILE A 15 -1.77 2.90 -5.60
C ILE A 15 -1.32 3.85 -4.48
N GLU A 16 -1.24 3.36 -3.24
CA GLU A 16 -0.83 4.08 -2.04
C GLU A 16 -1.48 5.47 -1.88
N GLY A 17 -2.81 5.57 -1.96
CA GLY A 17 -3.53 6.83 -1.76
C GLY A 17 -3.27 7.86 -2.85
N GLY A 18 -2.88 7.41 -4.04
CA GLY A 18 -2.48 8.28 -5.15
C GLY A 18 -1.08 8.85 -4.97
N LYS A 19 -0.19 8.16 -4.23
CA LYS A 19 1.19 8.61 -4.07
C LYS A 19 1.96 8.56 -5.37
N PHE A 20 1.74 7.52 -6.17
CA PHE A 20 2.38 7.33 -7.47
C PHE A 20 1.69 8.17 -8.53
N GLN A 21 2.31 9.31 -8.87
CA GLN A 21 1.81 10.21 -9.91
C GLN A 21 2.89 10.40 -10.97
N SER A 22 2.48 10.62 -12.22
CA SER A 22 3.42 10.99 -13.27
C SER A 22 3.88 12.43 -13.10
N GLU A 23 5.06 12.77 -13.64
CA GLU A 23 5.58 14.14 -13.62
C GLU A 23 4.58 15.14 -14.26
N LYS A 24 3.92 14.71 -15.34
CA LYS A 24 2.85 15.48 -15.99
C LYS A 24 1.68 15.75 -15.04
N ALA A 25 1.18 14.72 -14.35
CA ALA A 25 0.08 14.86 -13.41
C ALA A 25 0.43 15.76 -12.22
N LEU A 26 1.66 15.67 -11.71
CA LEU A 26 2.17 16.55 -10.65
C LEU A 26 2.24 18.01 -11.10
N ARG A 27 2.78 18.28 -12.30
CA ARG A 27 2.85 19.64 -12.87
C ARG A 27 1.48 20.24 -13.12
N GLU A 28 0.54 19.48 -13.67
CA GLU A 28 -0.84 19.94 -13.88
C GLU A 28 -1.57 20.25 -12.57
N ARG A 29 -1.31 19.49 -11.51
CA ARG A 29 -1.86 19.75 -10.17
C ARG A 29 -1.27 21.03 -9.56
N GLN A 30 0.04 21.22 -9.67
CA GLN A 30 0.71 22.45 -9.23
C GLN A 30 0.20 23.68 -9.99
N GLY A 31 -0.01 23.56 -11.30
CA GLY A 31 -0.56 24.63 -12.14
C GLY A 31 -2.01 25.02 -11.79
N ARG A 32 -2.78 24.09 -11.21
CA ARG A 32 -4.15 24.33 -10.72
C ARG A 32 -4.20 24.94 -9.30
N GLY A 33 -3.05 25.11 -8.64
CA GLY A 33 -3.00 25.57 -7.25
C GLY A 33 -3.57 24.56 -6.24
N GLU A 34 -3.82 23.32 -6.66
CA GLU A 34 -4.33 22.27 -5.79
C GLU A 34 -3.19 21.71 -4.93
N GLY A 35 -3.13 22.15 -3.67
CA GLY A 35 -2.22 21.56 -2.69
C GLY A 35 -2.38 20.05 -2.59
N SER A 36 -1.27 19.33 -2.39
CA SER A 36 -1.35 17.91 -2.07
C SER A 36 -1.96 17.73 -0.69
N GLN A 37 -3.00 16.91 -0.53
CA GLN A 37 -3.45 16.46 0.80
C GLN A 37 -2.29 15.85 1.61
N ARG A 38 -1.28 15.30 0.92
CA ARG A 38 -0.03 14.80 1.52
C ARG A 38 0.85 15.89 2.15
N LYS A 39 0.83 17.13 1.64
CA LYS A 39 1.54 18.26 2.26
C LYS A 39 0.97 18.56 3.66
N MET A 40 -0.33 18.36 3.85
CA MET A 40 -0.97 18.53 5.17
C MET A 40 -0.53 17.46 6.18
N MET A 41 -0.03 16.32 5.70
CA MET A 41 0.53 15.22 6.50
C MET A 41 2.07 15.24 6.56
N GLY A 42 2.72 16.36 6.20
CA GLY A 42 4.16 16.56 6.32
C GLY A 42 5.02 15.91 5.23
N SER A 43 4.43 15.46 4.12
CA SER A 43 5.14 14.88 2.97
C SER A 43 5.24 15.89 1.82
N ASP A 44 6.47 16.31 1.50
CA ASP A 44 6.79 17.19 0.38
C ASP A 44 7.10 16.38 -0.89
N GLY A 45 6.05 15.88 -1.54
CA GLY A 45 6.16 15.23 -2.85
C GLY A 45 6.44 13.73 -2.78
N GLN A 46 7.01 13.18 -3.86
CA GLN A 46 7.33 11.76 -3.96
C GLN A 46 8.78 11.48 -3.55
N SER A 47 9.02 10.42 -2.79
CA SER A 47 10.38 9.93 -2.53
C SER A 47 11.05 9.38 -3.80
N GLU A 48 12.36 9.14 -3.77
CA GLU A 48 13.07 8.57 -4.93
C GLU A 48 12.49 7.21 -5.36
N ASP A 49 12.17 6.34 -4.42
CA ASP A 49 11.57 5.03 -4.71
C ASP A 49 10.15 5.17 -5.27
N GLU A 50 9.38 6.14 -4.77
CA GLU A 50 8.05 6.45 -5.31
C GLU A 50 8.14 7.03 -6.73
N ILE A 51 9.16 7.83 -7.04
CA ILE A 51 9.42 8.33 -8.40
C ILE A 51 9.77 7.17 -9.33
N ARG A 52 10.66 6.26 -8.91
CA ARG A 52 11.01 5.06 -9.71
C ARG A 52 9.79 4.17 -9.94
N MET A 53 8.94 3.98 -8.92
CA MET A 53 7.69 3.25 -9.07
C MET A 53 6.71 3.95 -10.03
N SER A 54 6.53 5.27 -9.92
CA SER A 54 5.74 6.05 -10.87
C SER A 54 6.22 5.88 -12.32
N GLN A 55 7.53 5.89 -12.54
CA GLN A 55 8.13 5.68 -13.87
C GLN A 55 7.89 4.25 -14.38
N ALA A 56 8.06 3.26 -13.52
CA ALA A 56 7.78 1.86 -13.85
C ALA A 56 6.32 1.67 -14.29
N LEU A 57 5.38 2.20 -13.51
CA LEU A 57 3.96 2.16 -13.81
C LEU A 57 3.61 2.89 -15.10
N ALA A 58 4.23 4.05 -15.36
CA ALA A 58 4.02 4.80 -16.59
C ALA A 58 4.53 4.05 -17.83
N ASN A 59 5.67 3.37 -17.74
CA ASN A 59 6.21 2.56 -18.84
C ASN A 59 5.29 1.37 -19.16
N ILE A 60 4.82 0.66 -18.14
CA ILE A 60 3.86 -0.45 -18.31
C ILE A 60 2.56 0.08 -18.92
N ALA A 61 2.02 1.19 -18.43
CA ALA A 61 0.81 1.79 -18.99
C ALA A 61 1.00 2.15 -20.48
N ALA A 62 2.15 2.71 -20.86
CA ALA A 62 2.46 3.03 -22.24
C ALA A 62 2.55 1.78 -23.15
N GLU A 63 3.18 0.70 -22.68
CA GLU A 63 3.24 -0.58 -23.39
C GLU A 63 1.84 -1.17 -23.66
N HIS A 64 0.90 -0.92 -22.74
CA HIS A 64 -0.47 -1.41 -22.84
C HIS A 64 -1.46 -0.39 -23.41
N GLY A 65 -0.99 0.78 -23.88
CA GLY A 65 -1.84 1.82 -24.48
C GLY A 65 -2.80 2.52 -23.50
N ILE A 66 -2.53 2.43 -22.20
CA ILE A 66 -3.34 3.02 -21.14
C ILE A 66 -2.91 4.47 -20.91
N LYS A 67 -3.88 5.40 -20.92
CA LYS A 67 -3.66 6.78 -20.50
C LYS A 67 -3.81 6.88 -18.98
N VAL A 68 -3.38 7.99 -18.38
CA VAL A 68 -3.48 8.18 -16.92
C VAL A 68 -4.72 9.01 -16.61
N GLU A 69 -5.89 8.54 -17.05
CA GLU A 69 -7.18 9.23 -16.88
C GLU A 69 -8.22 8.30 -16.23
N TYR A 70 -8.87 8.79 -15.17
CA TYR A 70 -9.45 7.91 -14.15
C TYR A 70 -10.69 7.10 -14.58
N LEU A 71 -10.84 5.96 -13.89
CA LEU A 71 -11.93 4.96 -13.93
C LEU A 71 -11.98 4.07 -15.17
N TYR A 72 -12.07 4.62 -16.39
CA TYR A 72 -12.12 3.80 -17.60
C TYR A 72 -10.80 3.04 -17.83
N ASP A 73 -9.68 3.69 -17.53
CA ASP A 73 -8.35 3.10 -17.64
C ASP A 73 -8.08 2.04 -16.55
N ASN A 74 -8.67 2.18 -15.35
CA ASN A 74 -8.61 1.14 -14.31
C ASN A 74 -9.36 -0.13 -14.72
N VAL A 75 -10.46 0.02 -15.49
CA VAL A 75 -11.17 -1.12 -16.07
C VAL A 75 -10.34 -1.73 -17.20
N GLN A 76 -9.68 -0.93 -18.03
CA GLN A 76 -8.76 -1.44 -19.05
C GLN A 76 -7.57 -2.17 -18.43
N ALA A 77 -7.06 -1.74 -17.27
CA ALA A 77 -5.98 -2.42 -16.56
C ALA A 77 -6.30 -3.89 -16.22
N LEU A 78 -7.57 -4.27 -16.12
CA LEU A 78 -7.96 -5.68 -15.92
C LEU A 78 -7.59 -6.59 -17.10
N SER A 79 -7.35 -6.02 -18.29
CA SER A 79 -6.90 -6.75 -19.48
C SER A 79 -5.38 -6.89 -19.58
N ILE A 80 -4.62 -6.19 -18.72
CA ILE A 80 -3.17 -6.26 -18.69
C ILE A 80 -2.71 -7.59 -18.08
N ARG A 81 -1.71 -8.20 -18.71
CA ARG A 81 -0.91 -9.27 -18.12
C ARG A 81 0.54 -8.83 -18.06
N LEU A 82 1.06 -8.74 -16.85
CA LEU A 82 2.46 -8.45 -16.62
C LEU A 82 3.30 -9.69 -16.93
N SER A 83 4.47 -9.46 -17.53
CA SER A 83 5.50 -10.49 -17.66
C SER A 83 6.17 -10.76 -16.30
N GLU A 84 6.74 -11.95 -16.14
CA GLU A 84 7.53 -12.33 -14.95
C GLU A 84 8.65 -11.33 -14.64
N GLN A 85 9.29 -10.79 -15.68
CA GLN A 85 10.35 -9.81 -15.51
C GLN A 85 9.82 -8.48 -14.97
N GLN A 86 8.66 -8.02 -15.45
CA GLN A 86 8.00 -6.82 -14.93
C GLN A 86 7.54 -7.02 -13.47
N ILE A 87 6.99 -8.19 -13.13
CA ILE A 87 6.59 -8.52 -11.75
C ILE A 87 7.80 -8.44 -10.82
N ARG A 88 8.89 -9.14 -11.15
CA ARG A 88 10.12 -9.13 -10.34
C ARG A 88 10.70 -7.73 -10.19
N PHE A 89 10.63 -6.93 -11.25
CA PHE A 89 11.08 -5.55 -11.19
C PHE A 89 10.23 -4.74 -10.19
N LEU A 90 8.91 -4.79 -10.29
CA LEU A 90 8.01 -4.10 -9.35
C LEU A 90 8.23 -4.54 -7.90
N GLU A 91 8.40 -5.84 -7.66
CA GLU A 91 8.70 -6.40 -6.34
C GLU A 91 10.06 -5.94 -5.77
N SER A 92 11.01 -5.57 -6.64
CA SER A 92 12.34 -5.12 -6.23
C SER A 92 12.43 -3.64 -5.82
N VAL A 93 11.47 -2.81 -6.23
CA VAL A 93 11.56 -1.34 -6.10
C VAL A 93 11.31 -0.87 -4.66
N LYS A 94 10.36 -1.47 -3.94
CA LYS A 94 10.03 -1.07 -2.57
C LYS A 94 9.68 -2.30 -1.75
N LEU A 95 10.29 -2.41 -0.56
CA LEU A 95 9.95 -3.45 0.40
C LEU A 95 8.48 -3.28 0.82
N SER A 96 7.78 -4.40 1.01
CA SER A 96 6.36 -4.40 1.41
C SER A 96 6.15 -3.58 2.68
N ASP A 97 5.55 -2.40 2.53
CA ASP A 97 5.06 -1.57 3.64
C ASP A 97 3.63 -2.01 3.96
N VAL A 98 3.36 -2.14 5.26
CA VAL A 98 2.04 -2.48 5.80
C VAL A 98 1.03 -1.35 5.53
N GLY A 99 1.51 -0.12 5.32
CA GLY A 99 0.73 1.01 4.85
C GLY A 99 -0.20 1.59 5.93
N TYR A 100 -0.83 2.73 5.61
CA TYR A 100 -1.98 3.21 6.39
C TYR A 100 -3.11 2.19 6.22
N SER A 101 -4.03 1.96 7.17
CA SER A 101 -4.06 2.47 8.55
C SER A 101 -3.24 1.63 9.53
N GLN A 102 -2.70 0.51 9.09
CA GLN A 102 -2.07 -0.44 9.99
C GLN A 102 -0.73 0.09 10.56
N ASN A 103 -0.01 0.94 9.82
CA ASN A 103 1.14 1.70 10.33
C ASN A 103 0.78 2.72 11.45
N MET A 104 -0.50 3.09 11.58
CA MET A 104 -1.01 3.98 12.63
C MET A 104 -1.60 3.18 13.79
N LEU A 105 -2.37 2.14 13.46
CA LEU A 105 -3.02 1.28 14.45
C LEU A 105 -2.02 0.39 15.18
N GLY A 106 -0.86 0.10 14.57
CA GLY A 106 0.14 -0.81 15.12
C GLY A 106 -0.20 -2.28 14.84
N GLU A 107 0.66 -3.17 15.35
CA GLU A 107 0.39 -4.61 15.32
C GLU A 107 -0.74 -4.97 16.29
N GLU A 108 -1.47 -6.04 15.95
CA GLU A 108 -2.64 -6.47 16.70
C GLU A 108 -2.27 -6.83 18.16
N PRO A 109 -2.86 -6.16 19.17
CA PRO A 109 -2.50 -6.36 20.57
C PRO A 109 -2.72 -7.79 21.08
N GLY A 110 -3.68 -8.53 20.51
CA GLY A 110 -3.87 -9.95 20.82
C GLY A 110 -2.71 -10.85 20.36
N VAL A 111 -1.82 -10.35 19.50
CA VAL A 111 -0.61 -11.03 19.04
C VAL A 111 0.62 -10.55 19.81
N THR A 112 0.77 -9.24 20.00
CA THR A 112 1.99 -8.63 20.56
C THR A 112 1.97 -8.44 22.08
N GLY A 113 0.78 -8.38 22.69
CA GLY A 113 0.61 -8.04 24.11
C GLY A 113 0.83 -6.56 24.43
N HIS A 114 0.96 -5.69 23.42
CA HIS A 114 1.18 -4.25 23.58
C HIS A 114 0.16 -3.45 22.77
N GLU A 115 -0.30 -2.31 23.30
CA GLU A 115 -1.13 -1.38 22.53
C GLU A 115 -0.36 -0.74 21.37
N GLY A 116 -1.03 -0.60 20.22
CA GLY A 116 -0.51 0.22 19.12
C GLY A 116 -0.68 1.72 19.37
N MET A 117 0.03 2.55 18.59
CA MET A 117 0.10 4.01 18.81
C MET A 117 -1.27 4.70 18.90
N ALA A 118 -2.26 4.23 18.13
CA ALA A 118 -3.60 4.81 18.13
C ALA A 118 -4.33 4.69 19.49
N LEU A 119 -3.99 3.68 20.31
CA LEU A 119 -4.65 3.42 21.60
C LEU A 119 -3.87 3.95 22.80
N ALA A 120 -2.64 4.43 22.62
CA ALA A 120 -1.81 5.01 23.67
C ALA A 120 -2.51 6.12 24.51
N PRO A 121 -3.32 7.04 23.93
CA PRO A 121 -3.99 8.07 24.73
C PRO A 121 -5.24 7.58 25.47
N ALA A 122 -5.73 6.36 25.18
CA ALA A 122 -6.96 5.82 25.79
C ALA A 122 -6.72 5.24 27.21
N GLY A 123 -5.48 5.23 27.69
CA GLY A 123 -5.09 4.67 28.99
C GLY A 123 -4.63 3.21 28.91
N ARG A 124 -4.40 2.56 30.05
CA ARG A 124 -3.97 1.15 30.09
C ARG A 124 -5.12 0.24 29.68
N ILE A 125 -4.95 -0.48 28.57
CA ILE A 125 -5.91 -1.46 28.06
C ILE A 125 -5.36 -2.86 28.31
N ALA A 126 -6.20 -3.76 28.83
CA ALA A 126 -5.86 -5.18 28.96
C ALA A 126 -6.26 -5.91 27.68
N PHE A 127 -5.37 -6.76 27.15
CA PHE A 127 -5.62 -7.58 25.97
C PHE A 127 -5.53 -9.06 26.32
N VAL A 128 -6.35 -9.88 25.65
CA VAL A 128 -6.26 -11.33 25.74
C VAL A 128 -5.47 -11.83 24.55
N SER A 129 -4.37 -12.53 24.80
CA SER A 129 -3.57 -13.12 23.73
C SER A 129 -4.38 -14.18 22.97
N TYR A 130 -4.27 -14.19 21.64
CA TYR A 130 -4.92 -15.20 20.83
C TYR A 130 -4.37 -16.59 21.14
N PRO A 131 -5.22 -17.65 21.05
CA PRO A 131 -4.72 -19.01 21.08
C PRO A 131 -3.72 -19.21 19.95
N ARG A 132 -2.56 -19.80 20.28
CA ARG A 132 -1.55 -20.16 19.29
C ARG A 132 -2.10 -21.28 18.40
N ALA A 133 -1.58 -21.34 17.16
CA ALA A 133 -1.90 -22.45 16.27
C ALA A 133 -1.49 -23.78 16.92
N ILE A 134 -2.30 -24.82 16.72
CA ILE A 134 -2.07 -26.16 17.24
C ILE A 134 -0.63 -26.60 16.89
N GLY A 135 0.16 -26.97 17.90
CA GLY A 135 1.54 -27.44 17.76
C GLY A 135 2.64 -26.39 18.04
N TYR A 136 2.28 -25.18 18.47
CA TYR A 136 3.22 -24.10 18.81
C TYR A 136 3.24 -23.74 20.31
N ASP A 137 2.83 -24.69 21.15
CA ASP A 137 2.79 -24.53 22.60
C ASP A 137 4.21 -24.71 23.14
N LEU A 138 4.77 -23.66 23.75
CA LEU A 138 6.05 -23.78 24.46
C LEU A 138 5.78 -24.48 25.80
N SER A 139 5.75 -25.80 25.77
CA SER A 139 5.86 -26.66 26.95
C SER A 139 7.06 -27.59 26.78
N LEU A 140 8.21 -27.13 27.25
CA LEU A 140 9.14 -27.87 28.10
C LEU A 140 9.58 -26.94 29.23
#